data_AF-A0A945BND9-F1
#
_entry.id   AF-A0A945BND9-F1
#
_cell.length_a   1.000
_cell.length_b   1.000
_cell.length_c   1.000
_cell.angle_alpha   90.00
_cell.angle_beta   90.00
_cell.angle_gamma   90.00
#
_symmetry.space_group_name_H-M   'P 1'
#
loop_
_entity.id
_entity.type
_entity.pdbx_description
1 polymer ?
#
loop_
_entity_poly.entity_id
_entity_poly.type
_entity_poly.pdbx_seq_one_letter_code
_entity_poly.pdbx_strand_id
1 'polypeptide(L)'
;KPDIAAPGFNIHSAWAGGGEASMLSGGTSMAAPHVAGAVALLLEKHPDWSPFIIKAALMNTAVQTRDENDAPYPETRTGAGRVNPRLAIDTPVIASDADSPERVSLSFGLLEVAAPHLAKRSIELTNLDDQPWIGTFAVSNTLANAGLMLTAAKPTVTVPARGTATVEVMLTIDPAKVQLLFDPTTPPEVKGGLRHIAHEASGQIWFHGESRSVHVPYHMLLRPVGDHRVEAKSVELPQSEGSATVALPIVGGNPHSAPLVSVFQFGYLSPSRGYANREQAARDLRVVGAASNAPELGGIDGATVFFGIAMDGPWIVPQSFLTNIGIDVDSNLDGDTDYELTHGSSGDVLVTGGITERELADDAYYTIIDSFEFDKPMLGGILNVFPSAERETSLLNNSVMIYSAKAADLGLAKGTTQIQYRFHNVLETTRWIRFDAARPALRTANPSLGHSPYHAADSPLVVTVDHDALADNGYKNNKLPRPLLLFHHNTAGSRYDVVNLVRVGPDTDNDGISDSWEKLHFSGLGVAGASSDFDVDGFADVAEYAAGTDPKDGNSFLHFSTPIEVKTETVVMRWQSVPGRRYRVEKSNGDPTEWQPIAKGLTARFDSLEHTDLRIDNGKPVFYRLVVETD
;
A
#
# COMPACT_ATOMS: atom_id res chain seq x y z
N LYS A 1 2.36 -10.37 21.27
CA LYS A 1 2.93 -11.72 21.50
C LYS A 1 4.37 -11.69 21.00
N PRO A 2 5.31 -12.40 21.66
CA PRO A 2 5.13 -13.14 22.90
C PRO A 2 4.73 -12.22 24.08
N ASP A 3 4.43 -12.79 25.24
CA ASP A 3 4.09 -12.00 26.44
C ASP A 3 5.36 -11.59 27.20
N ILE A 4 6.35 -12.48 27.28
CA ILE A 4 7.60 -12.29 28.02
C ILE A 4 8.70 -13.19 27.43
N ALA A 5 9.96 -12.80 27.61
CA ALA A 5 11.14 -13.57 27.21
C ALA A 5 11.83 -14.24 28.41
N ALA A 6 12.53 -15.34 28.16
CA ALA A 6 13.37 -16.02 29.14
C ALA A 6 14.55 -16.72 28.45
N PRO A 7 15.61 -17.11 29.18
CA PRO A 7 16.72 -17.86 28.61
C PRO A 7 16.25 -19.16 27.95
N GLY A 8 16.49 -19.29 26.64
CA GLY A 8 16.06 -20.44 25.86
C GLY A 8 17.12 -20.97 24.90
N PHE A 9 18.32 -20.39 24.87
CA PHE A 9 19.43 -20.83 24.01
C PHE A 9 20.61 -21.29 24.87
N ASN A 10 21.30 -22.35 24.44
CA ASN A 10 22.39 -22.99 25.19
C ASN A 10 22.00 -23.34 26.64
N ILE A 11 20.84 -23.97 26.81
CA ILE A 11 20.34 -24.40 28.12
C ILE A 11 20.80 -25.83 28.38
N HIS A 12 21.58 -26.01 29.44
CA HIS A 12 21.92 -27.32 29.99
C HIS A 12 20.78 -27.84 30.87
N SER A 13 20.27 -29.03 30.56
CA SER A 13 19.24 -29.69 31.36
C SER A 13 19.39 -31.21 31.35
N ALA A 14 18.60 -31.91 32.17
CA ALA A 14 18.60 -33.37 32.25
C ALA A 14 18.17 -34.01 30.92
N TRP A 15 18.88 -35.06 30.49
CA TRP A 15 18.57 -35.79 29.26
C TRP A 15 17.88 -37.14 29.55
N ALA A 16 16.70 -37.34 28.97
CA ALA A 16 15.95 -38.58 29.11
C ALA A 16 16.74 -39.78 28.53
N GLY A 17 16.95 -40.81 29.35
CA GLY A 17 17.75 -41.98 28.98
C GLY A 17 19.26 -41.80 29.12
N GLY A 18 19.73 -40.62 29.52
CA GLY A 18 21.16 -40.28 29.65
C GLY A 18 21.79 -40.58 31.02
N GLY A 19 21.02 -41.04 32.01
CA GLY A 19 21.51 -41.21 33.39
C GLY A 19 21.87 -39.87 34.03
N GLU A 20 23.15 -39.66 34.34
CA GLU A 20 23.68 -38.38 34.88
C GLU A 20 24.03 -37.37 33.77
N ALA A 21 23.88 -37.73 32.50
CA ALA A 21 24.23 -36.86 31.38
C ALA A 21 23.26 -35.67 31.26
N SER A 22 23.82 -34.51 30.90
CA SER A 22 23.05 -33.34 30.51
C SER A 22 22.93 -33.25 28.98
N MET A 23 21.83 -32.66 28.51
CA MET A 23 21.67 -32.22 27.13
C MET A 23 21.80 -30.70 27.07
N LEU A 24 22.50 -30.22 26.05
CA LEU A 24 22.49 -28.82 25.64
C LEU A 24 21.43 -28.64 24.57
N SER A 25 20.45 -27.78 24.80
CA SER A 25 19.36 -27.53 23.85
C SER A 25 19.03 -26.05 23.72
N GLY A 26 18.40 -25.69 22.60
CA GLY A 26 17.89 -24.36 22.34
C GLY A 26 16.43 -24.40 21.87
N GLY A 27 15.69 -23.33 22.11
CA GLY A 27 14.32 -23.13 21.66
C GLY A 27 13.43 -22.46 22.71
N THR A 28 12.28 -21.97 22.26
CA THR A 28 11.23 -21.46 23.17
C THR A 28 10.73 -22.54 24.14
N SER A 29 10.83 -23.82 23.75
CA SER A 29 10.62 -24.99 24.63
C SER A 29 11.53 -25.02 25.85
N MET A 30 12.71 -24.38 25.81
CA MET A 30 13.62 -24.23 26.96
C MET A 30 13.41 -22.91 27.71
N ALA A 31 12.88 -21.88 27.05
CA ALA A 31 12.48 -20.63 27.71
C ALA A 31 11.23 -20.79 28.59
N ALA A 32 10.22 -21.53 28.09
CA ALA A 32 8.96 -21.76 28.81
C ALA A 32 9.14 -22.33 30.24
N PRO A 33 9.96 -23.37 30.50
CA PRO A 33 10.13 -23.90 31.86
C PRO A 33 10.84 -22.93 32.82
N HIS A 34 11.67 -21.99 32.33
CA HIS A 34 12.21 -20.92 33.18
C HIS A 34 11.11 -20.00 33.71
N VAL A 35 10.14 -19.64 32.86
CA VAL A 35 8.98 -18.85 33.27
C VAL A 35 8.09 -19.65 34.22
N ALA A 36 7.88 -20.95 33.96
CA ALA A 36 7.13 -21.83 34.87
C ALA A 36 7.77 -21.92 36.27
N GLY A 37 9.10 -22.01 36.36
CA GLY A 37 9.83 -21.95 37.62
C GLY A 37 9.67 -20.61 38.34
N ALA A 38 9.72 -19.48 37.61
CA ALA A 38 9.44 -18.16 38.17
C ALA A 38 8.01 -18.05 38.74
N VAL A 39 7.02 -18.58 38.00
CA VAL A 39 5.63 -18.67 38.47
C VAL A 39 5.53 -19.49 39.76
N ALA A 40 6.23 -20.62 39.86
CA ALA A 40 6.22 -21.44 41.07
C ALA A 40 6.76 -20.70 42.30
N LEU A 41 7.84 -19.92 42.15
CA LEU A 41 8.39 -19.09 43.23
C LEU A 41 7.41 -17.99 43.67
N LEU A 42 6.70 -17.37 42.73
CA LEU A 42 5.69 -16.36 43.04
C LEU A 42 4.50 -17.00 43.78
N LEU A 43 4.05 -18.19 43.37
CA LEU A 43 2.98 -18.95 44.06
C LEU A 43 3.38 -19.39 45.46
N GLU A 44 4.64 -19.78 45.68
CA GLU A 44 5.15 -20.14 47.01
C GLU A 44 5.10 -18.94 47.97
N LYS A 45 5.50 -17.76 47.50
CA LYS A 45 5.49 -16.53 48.29
C LYS A 45 4.09 -15.95 48.49
N HIS A 46 3.27 -15.98 47.44
CA HIS A 46 1.94 -15.36 47.37
C HIS A 46 0.91 -16.40 46.93
N PRO A 47 0.51 -17.33 47.83
CA PRO A 47 -0.42 -18.41 47.49
C PRO A 47 -1.85 -17.92 47.17
N ASP A 48 -2.16 -16.68 47.51
CA ASP A 48 -3.44 -16.00 47.25
C ASP A 48 -3.46 -15.22 45.92
N TRP A 49 -2.30 -15.03 45.26
CA TRP A 49 -2.26 -14.36 43.96
C TRP A 49 -2.89 -15.23 42.87
N SER A 50 -3.78 -14.61 42.10
CA SER A 50 -4.38 -15.27 40.94
C SER A 50 -3.36 -15.42 39.79
N PRO A 51 -3.60 -16.34 38.83
CA PRO A 51 -2.75 -16.45 37.63
C PRO A 51 -2.59 -15.14 36.87
N PHE A 52 -3.62 -14.29 36.87
CA PHE A 52 -3.57 -12.95 36.27
C PHE A 52 -2.59 -12.04 37.01
N ILE A 53 -2.67 -11.96 38.36
CA ILE A 53 -1.76 -11.12 39.16
C ILE A 53 -0.31 -11.56 38.96
N ILE A 54 -0.05 -12.88 38.95
CA ILE A 54 1.29 -13.42 38.71
C ILE A 54 1.79 -13.05 37.31
N LYS A 55 0.96 -13.24 36.28
CA LYS A 55 1.31 -12.85 34.91
C LYS A 55 1.64 -11.36 34.84
N ALA A 56 0.80 -10.52 35.43
CA ALA A 56 0.98 -9.07 35.43
C ALA A 56 2.26 -8.67 36.18
N ALA A 57 2.50 -9.22 37.36
CA ALA A 57 3.73 -8.97 38.14
C ALA A 57 4.99 -9.33 37.35
N LEU A 58 5.00 -10.49 36.66
CA LEU A 58 6.15 -10.92 35.85
C LEU A 58 6.36 -10.02 34.63
N MET A 59 5.30 -9.67 33.90
CA MET A 59 5.40 -8.82 32.71
C MET A 59 5.75 -7.37 33.09
N ASN A 60 5.07 -6.79 34.08
CA ASN A 60 5.25 -5.40 34.47
C ASN A 60 6.63 -5.09 35.04
N THR A 61 7.37 -6.11 35.48
CA THR A 61 8.72 -5.99 36.06
C THR A 61 9.80 -6.65 35.20
N ALA A 62 9.43 -7.11 34.01
CA ALA A 62 10.36 -7.67 33.04
C ALA A 62 11.38 -6.61 32.58
N VAL A 63 12.59 -7.07 32.27
CA VAL A 63 13.72 -6.19 31.90
C VAL A 63 13.87 -6.16 30.38
N GLN A 64 13.87 -4.98 29.78
CA GLN A 64 14.07 -4.81 28.34
C GLN A 64 15.38 -5.50 27.89
N THR A 65 15.28 -6.32 26.87
CA THR A 65 16.41 -7.02 26.27
C THR A 65 17.01 -6.21 25.14
N ARG A 66 18.33 -6.32 24.96
CA ARG A 66 19.10 -5.58 23.96
C ARG A 66 20.01 -6.54 23.21
N ASP A 67 20.37 -6.18 21.99
CA ASP A 67 21.38 -6.89 21.21
C ASP A 67 22.81 -6.55 21.68
N GLU A 68 23.82 -7.07 20.97
CA GLU A 68 25.23 -6.83 21.27
C GLU A 68 25.70 -5.38 21.08
N ASN A 69 24.93 -4.57 20.34
CA ASN A 69 25.18 -3.15 20.09
C ASN A 69 24.35 -2.24 21.01
N ASP A 70 23.73 -2.80 22.05
CA ASP A 70 22.84 -2.11 23.00
C ASP A 70 21.53 -1.60 22.37
N ALA A 71 21.17 -2.06 21.17
CA ALA A 71 19.88 -1.75 20.56
C ALA A 71 18.76 -2.58 21.22
N PRO A 72 17.66 -1.96 21.70
CA PRO A 72 16.57 -2.70 22.33
C PRO A 72 15.80 -3.54 21.33
N TYR A 73 15.52 -4.79 21.69
CA TYR A 73 14.61 -5.62 20.91
C TYR A 73 13.17 -5.13 21.08
N PRO A 74 12.40 -4.98 19.98
CA PRO A 74 11.01 -4.60 20.05
C PRO A 74 10.13 -5.60 20.81
N GLU A 75 9.01 -5.10 21.31
CA GLU A 75 8.03 -5.83 22.11
C GLU A 75 7.39 -6.99 21.33
N THR A 76 7.35 -6.91 20.00
CA THR A 76 6.92 -8.02 19.12
C THR A 76 7.90 -9.18 19.09
N ARG A 77 9.17 -8.96 19.47
CA ARG A 77 10.20 -10.00 19.58
C ARG A 77 10.32 -10.56 21.01
N THR A 78 10.18 -9.72 22.02
CA THR A 78 10.51 -10.09 23.42
C THR A 78 9.38 -9.88 24.43
N GLY A 79 8.21 -9.43 23.98
CA GLY A 79 7.08 -9.14 24.84
C GLY A 79 7.40 -7.97 25.78
N ALA A 80 7.08 -8.14 27.06
CA ALA A 80 7.48 -7.19 28.10
C ALA A 80 9.00 -7.17 28.38
N GLY A 81 9.77 -8.09 27.80
CA GLY A 81 11.21 -8.26 28.03
C GLY A 81 11.53 -9.53 28.82
N ARG A 82 12.75 -9.62 29.33
CA ARG A 82 13.25 -10.81 30.05
C ARG A 82 12.67 -10.89 31.46
N VAL A 83 12.14 -12.06 31.80
CA VAL A 83 11.62 -12.38 33.14
C VAL A 83 12.63 -12.08 34.25
N ASN A 84 12.15 -11.47 35.33
CA ASN A 84 12.94 -11.18 36.53
C ASN A 84 12.11 -11.43 37.81
N PRO A 85 12.12 -12.67 38.35
CA PRO A 85 11.29 -13.02 39.51
C PRO A 85 11.60 -12.19 40.75
N ARG A 86 12.85 -11.72 40.92
CA ARG A 86 13.25 -10.88 42.05
C ARG A 86 12.57 -9.50 42.05
N LEU A 87 12.28 -8.95 40.87
CA LEU A 87 11.53 -7.69 40.78
C LEU A 87 10.02 -7.93 40.91
N ALA A 88 9.54 -9.05 40.37
CA ALA A 88 8.11 -9.40 40.37
C ALA A 88 7.58 -9.80 41.76
N ILE A 89 8.37 -10.54 42.54
CA ILE A 89 7.92 -11.20 43.77
C ILE A 89 7.43 -10.22 44.84
N ASP A 90 7.95 -9.00 44.89
CA ASP A 90 7.51 -7.96 45.83
C ASP A 90 7.11 -6.71 45.04
N THR A 91 6.36 -6.86 43.95
CA THR A 91 5.79 -5.69 43.26
C THR A 91 4.59 -5.18 44.05
N PRO A 92 4.55 -3.88 44.44
CA PRO A 92 3.44 -3.33 45.21
C PRO A 92 2.23 -3.03 44.33
N VAL A 93 2.41 -3.01 43.00
CA VAL A 93 1.39 -2.63 42.04
C VAL A 93 1.53 -3.49 40.79
N ILE A 94 0.42 -3.73 40.11
CA ILE A 94 0.35 -4.30 38.76
C ILE A 94 -0.44 -3.37 37.85
N ALA A 95 -0.16 -3.42 36.55
CA ALA A 95 -0.78 -2.57 35.54
C ALA A 95 -1.19 -3.39 34.32
N SER A 96 -2.39 -3.16 33.80
CA SER A 96 -2.92 -3.84 32.63
C SER A 96 -3.84 -2.95 31.80
N ASP A 97 -4.12 -3.36 30.56
CA ASP A 97 -5.18 -2.78 29.74
C ASP A 97 -6.52 -2.89 30.48
N ALA A 98 -7.23 -1.78 30.70
CA ALA A 98 -8.51 -1.79 31.40
C ALA A 98 -9.61 -2.50 30.59
N ASP A 99 -9.51 -2.48 29.26
CA ASP A 99 -10.52 -3.09 28.37
C ASP A 99 -10.24 -4.57 28.10
N SER A 100 -9.00 -5.04 28.32
CA SER A 100 -8.57 -6.42 28.06
C SER A 100 -7.43 -6.81 29.01
N PRO A 101 -7.70 -6.91 30.32
CA PRO A 101 -6.67 -7.01 31.36
C PRO A 101 -5.74 -8.20 31.17
N GLU A 102 -6.25 -9.33 30.67
CA GLU A 102 -5.48 -10.55 30.44
C GLU A 102 -4.30 -10.39 29.47
N ARG A 103 -4.29 -9.32 28.66
CA ARG A 103 -3.18 -8.99 27.75
C ARG A 103 -1.97 -8.47 28.49
N VAL A 104 -2.17 -7.69 29.57
CA VAL A 104 -1.11 -6.97 30.30
C VAL A 104 -0.19 -6.17 29.35
N SER A 105 -0.75 -5.72 28.23
CA SER A 105 -0.04 -5.00 27.16
C SER A 105 -1.08 -4.20 26.38
N LEU A 106 -0.71 -3.05 25.83
CA LEU A 106 -1.56 -2.28 24.93
C LEU A 106 -1.30 -2.68 23.48
N SER A 107 -2.32 -3.21 22.80
CA SER A 107 -2.30 -3.41 21.35
C SER A 107 -3.21 -2.39 20.68
N PHE A 108 -2.66 -1.63 19.74
CA PHE A 108 -3.47 -0.79 18.85
C PHE A 108 -3.78 -1.49 17.52
N GLY A 109 -3.22 -2.69 17.29
CA GLY A 109 -3.42 -3.45 16.07
C GLY A 109 -2.77 -2.79 14.85
N LEU A 110 -3.35 -3.03 13.67
CA LEU A 110 -2.99 -2.36 12.43
C LEU A 110 -3.72 -1.02 12.34
N LEU A 111 -2.95 0.06 12.19
CA LEU A 111 -3.46 1.41 11.99
C LEU A 111 -3.21 1.83 10.54
N GLU A 112 -4.28 1.82 9.75
CA GLU A 112 -4.32 2.47 8.44
C GLU A 112 -4.56 3.97 8.66
N VAL A 113 -3.52 4.80 8.44
CA VAL A 113 -3.52 6.22 8.79
C VAL A 113 -3.57 7.07 7.52
N ALA A 114 -4.78 7.53 7.15
CA ALA A 114 -5.00 8.46 6.04
C ALA A 114 -5.00 9.93 6.45
N ALA A 115 -5.39 10.20 7.69
CA ALA A 115 -5.59 11.53 8.26
C ALA A 115 -5.14 11.54 9.73
N PRO A 116 -4.99 12.72 10.37
CA PRO A 116 -4.65 12.81 11.79
C PRO A 116 -5.55 11.89 12.63
N HIS A 117 -4.92 11.05 13.45
CA HIS A 117 -5.61 10.00 14.22
C HIS A 117 -5.47 10.25 15.72
N LEU A 118 -6.56 10.03 16.45
CA LEU A 118 -6.60 10.07 17.91
C LEU A 118 -7.24 8.78 18.43
N ALA A 119 -6.52 8.04 19.27
CA ALA A 119 -7.05 6.89 19.98
C ALA A 119 -6.83 7.06 21.49
N LYS A 120 -7.79 6.56 22.26
CA LYS A 120 -7.71 6.50 23.73
C LYS A 120 -7.66 5.05 24.18
N ARG A 121 -6.81 4.79 25.17
CA ARG A 121 -6.72 3.52 25.90
C ARG A 121 -6.61 3.83 27.38
N SER A 122 -7.05 2.89 28.20
CA SER A 122 -7.00 3.03 29.65
C SER A 122 -6.10 1.95 30.23
N ILE A 123 -5.17 2.35 31.09
CA ILE A 123 -4.38 1.42 31.89
C ILE A 123 -4.93 1.43 33.30
N GLU A 124 -5.36 0.27 33.80
CA GLU A 124 -5.72 0.10 35.20
C GLU A 124 -4.50 -0.34 36.00
N LEU A 125 -4.23 0.36 37.10
CA LEU A 125 -3.26 -0.02 38.11
C LEU A 125 -3.99 -0.58 39.32
N THR A 126 -3.57 -1.74 39.80
CA THR A 126 -4.06 -2.36 41.04
C THR A 126 -2.95 -2.40 42.07
N ASN A 127 -3.18 -1.75 43.21
CA ASN A 127 -2.25 -1.76 44.33
C ASN A 127 -2.46 -3.01 45.18
N LEU A 128 -1.38 -3.76 45.38
CA LEU A 128 -1.33 -4.99 46.13
C LEU A 128 -0.94 -4.77 47.59
N ASP A 129 -0.57 -3.56 47.99
CA ASP A 129 -0.12 -3.23 49.36
C ASP A 129 -1.19 -2.48 50.18
N ASP A 130 -0.96 -2.42 51.50
CA ASP A 130 -1.80 -1.73 52.49
C ASP A 130 -1.51 -0.23 52.62
N GLN A 131 -0.61 0.31 51.79
CA GLN A 131 -0.31 1.74 51.74
C GLN A 131 -0.61 2.29 50.34
N PRO A 132 -1.04 3.57 50.21
CA PRO A 132 -1.22 4.19 48.90
C PRO A 132 0.07 4.17 48.09
N TRP A 133 -0.04 3.85 46.81
CA TRP A 133 1.07 3.87 45.88
C TRP A 133 0.95 5.10 44.96
N ILE A 134 2.05 5.81 44.74
CA ILE A 134 2.09 6.98 43.87
C ILE A 134 3.13 6.72 42.78
N GLY A 135 2.75 6.95 41.53
CA GLY A 135 3.62 6.76 40.38
C GLY A 135 3.55 7.91 39.39
N THR A 136 4.64 8.13 38.66
CA THR A 136 4.70 9.08 37.55
C THR A 136 4.73 8.36 36.20
N PHE A 137 3.92 8.85 35.26
CA PHE A 137 3.82 8.31 33.92
C PHE A 137 5.01 8.74 33.05
N ALA A 138 5.61 7.80 32.33
CA ALA A 138 6.60 8.07 31.31
C ALA A 138 6.44 7.09 30.14
N VAL A 139 6.81 7.51 28.93
CA VAL A 139 6.86 6.63 27.76
C VAL A 139 8.31 6.44 27.35
N SER A 140 8.71 5.19 27.16
CA SER A 140 9.99 4.82 26.55
C SER A 140 9.69 4.13 25.23
N ASN A 141 10.05 4.76 24.11
CA ASN A 141 9.85 4.18 22.79
C ASN A 141 11.00 3.22 22.47
N THR A 142 10.68 1.99 22.09
CA THR A 142 11.65 1.01 21.58
C THR A 142 11.86 1.24 20.10
N LEU A 143 10.78 1.20 19.31
CA LEU A 143 10.75 1.64 17.93
C LEU A 143 10.00 2.97 17.86
N ALA A 144 10.77 4.05 17.89
CA ALA A 144 10.26 5.41 17.87
C ALA A 144 9.80 5.82 16.47
N ASN A 145 8.75 6.62 16.41
CA ASN A 145 8.22 7.17 15.18
C ASN A 145 7.88 8.65 15.37
N ALA A 146 8.41 9.52 14.51
CA ALA A 146 8.27 10.96 14.66
C ALA A 146 6.82 11.46 14.50
N GLY A 147 5.96 10.69 13.82
CA GLY A 147 4.55 11.02 13.66
C GLY A 147 3.69 10.63 14.85
N LEU A 148 4.23 9.97 15.87
CA LEU A 148 3.47 9.37 16.95
C LEU A 148 3.80 10.00 18.31
N MET A 149 2.76 10.17 19.12
CA MET A 149 2.91 10.61 20.51
C MET A 149 1.91 9.88 21.41
N LEU A 150 2.41 9.32 22.50
CA LEU A 150 1.62 8.76 23.59
C LEU A 150 1.74 9.69 24.81
N THR A 151 0.60 10.13 25.33
CA THR A 151 0.54 11.01 26.51
C THR A 151 -0.49 10.51 27.50
N ALA A 152 -0.30 10.81 28.78
CA ALA A 152 -1.32 10.63 29.79
C ALA A 152 -2.06 11.95 30.05
N ALA A 153 -3.36 11.87 30.33
CA ALA A 153 -4.14 13.03 30.73
C ALA A 153 -3.62 13.66 32.05
N LYS A 154 -3.02 12.84 32.93
CA LYS A 154 -2.36 13.27 34.17
C LYS A 154 -1.00 12.58 34.28
N PRO A 155 0.09 13.32 34.59
CA PRO A 155 1.44 12.75 34.69
C PRO A 155 1.68 11.96 35.98
N THR A 156 0.79 12.07 36.98
CA THR A 156 0.89 11.37 38.26
C THR A 156 -0.41 10.62 38.54
N VAL A 157 -0.28 9.40 39.07
CA VAL A 157 -1.38 8.56 39.53
C VAL A 157 -1.18 8.21 41.00
N THR A 158 -2.24 8.31 41.78
CA THR A 158 -2.31 7.80 43.16
C THR A 158 -3.27 6.62 43.17
N VAL A 159 -2.76 5.45 43.53
CA VAL A 159 -3.53 4.22 43.67
C VAL A 159 -3.77 3.98 45.18
N PRO A 160 -5.02 3.99 45.66
CA PRO A 160 -5.31 3.73 47.07
C PRO A 160 -4.74 2.39 47.55
N ALA A 161 -4.50 2.26 48.86
CA ALA A 161 -4.16 0.98 49.48
C ALA A 161 -5.21 -0.09 49.11
N ARG A 162 -4.76 -1.26 48.62
CA ARG A 162 -5.61 -2.36 48.15
C ARG A 162 -6.69 -1.94 47.12
N GLY A 163 -6.49 -0.82 46.44
CA GLY A 163 -7.44 -0.25 45.50
C GLY A 163 -6.91 -0.21 44.07
N THR A 164 -7.71 0.37 43.18
CA THR A 164 -7.34 0.57 41.77
C THR A 164 -7.37 2.04 41.39
N ALA A 165 -6.66 2.38 40.31
CA ALA A 165 -6.78 3.66 39.63
C ALA A 165 -6.53 3.49 38.13
N THR A 166 -7.19 4.29 37.32
CA THR A 166 -7.06 4.24 35.86
C THR A 166 -6.35 5.46 35.32
N VAL A 167 -5.46 5.25 34.35
CA VAL A 167 -4.78 6.30 33.60
C VAL A 167 -5.20 6.21 32.13
N GLU A 168 -5.84 7.28 31.64
CA GLU A 168 -6.16 7.43 30.22
C GLU A 168 -4.89 7.83 29.46
N VAL A 169 -4.53 7.00 28.49
CA VAL A 169 -3.44 7.17 27.54
C VAL A 169 -4.02 7.59 26.19
N MET A 170 -3.56 8.74 25.69
CA MET A 170 -3.92 9.28 24.38
C MET A 170 -2.79 9.02 23.38
N LEU A 171 -3.12 8.31 22.30
CA LEU A 171 -2.30 8.16 21.11
C LEU A 171 -2.71 9.20 20.08
N THR A 172 -1.80 10.07 19.67
CA THR A 172 -1.99 10.95 18.50
C THR A 172 -1.03 10.57 17.39
N ILE A 173 -1.52 10.52 16.15
CA ILE A 173 -0.73 10.26 14.96
C ILE A 173 -0.90 11.40 13.97
N ASP A 174 0.21 12.00 13.55
CA ASP A 174 0.31 12.90 12.41
C ASP A 174 0.84 12.11 11.21
N PRO A 175 -0.03 11.74 10.24
CA PRO A 175 0.36 10.87 9.13
C PRO A 175 1.49 11.46 8.28
N ALA A 176 1.56 12.79 8.14
CA ALA A 176 2.60 13.46 7.34
C ALA A 176 4.01 13.35 7.95
N LYS A 177 4.10 12.94 9.22
CA LYS A 177 5.37 12.76 9.94
C LYS A 177 5.67 11.29 10.25
N VAL A 178 4.79 10.36 9.87
CA VAL A 178 5.04 8.93 10.08
C VAL A 178 6.25 8.50 9.27
N GLN A 179 7.22 7.89 9.95
CA GLN A 179 8.42 7.33 9.32
C GLN A 179 8.32 5.81 9.27
N LEU A 180 8.59 5.20 8.12
CA LEU A 180 8.58 3.76 7.94
C LEU A 180 10.00 3.20 8.12
N LEU A 181 10.48 3.27 9.37
CA LEU A 181 11.81 2.79 9.75
C LEU A 181 11.77 1.30 10.08
N PHE A 182 12.81 0.59 9.67
CA PHE A 182 13.00 -0.81 10.04
C PHE A 182 13.48 -0.96 11.48
N ASP A 183 13.08 -2.08 12.11
CA ASP A 183 13.71 -2.56 13.33
C ASP A 183 15.21 -2.79 13.06
N PRO A 184 16.13 -2.04 13.71
CA PRO A 184 17.56 -2.19 13.47
C PRO A 184 18.10 -3.56 13.92
N THR A 185 17.36 -4.26 14.79
CA THR A 185 17.73 -5.60 15.27
C THR A 185 17.27 -6.72 14.33
N THR A 186 16.49 -6.39 13.30
CA THR A 186 16.03 -7.33 12.27
C THR A 186 16.87 -7.14 11.01
N PRO A 187 17.71 -8.13 10.63
CA PRO A 187 18.55 -8.01 9.44
C PRO A 187 17.69 -7.96 8.17
N PRO A 188 18.15 -7.28 7.09
CA PRO A 188 17.41 -7.17 5.83
C PRO A 188 17.25 -8.51 5.11
N GLU A 189 18.03 -9.52 5.51
CA GLU A 189 18.01 -10.87 4.94
C GLU A 189 17.76 -11.94 6.02
N VAL A 190 17.24 -13.09 5.61
CA VAL A 190 17.12 -14.31 6.41
C VAL A 190 17.45 -15.50 5.54
N LYS A 191 18.41 -16.32 5.95
CA LYS A 191 18.82 -17.53 5.21
C LYS A 191 19.13 -17.25 3.71
N GLY A 192 19.68 -16.07 3.39
CA GLY A 192 19.97 -15.63 2.02
C GLY A 192 18.77 -15.06 1.25
N GLY A 193 17.58 -15.04 1.83
CA GLY A 193 16.38 -14.43 1.27
C GLY A 193 16.17 -13.00 1.76
N LEU A 194 15.72 -12.11 0.88
CA LEU A 194 15.46 -10.71 1.22
C LEU A 194 14.11 -10.58 1.93
N ARG A 195 14.05 -9.85 3.05
CA ARG A 195 12.84 -9.75 3.88
C ARG A 195 11.86 -8.68 3.39
N HIS A 196 10.59 -8.96 3.62
CA HIS A 196 9.52 -7.97 3.74
C HIS A 196 9.28 -7.71 5.23
N ILE A 197 9.31 -6.45 5.64
CA ILE A 197 9.29 -6.09 7.06
C ILE A 197 8.05 -5.26 7.34
N ALA A 198 7.29 -5.65 8.35
CA ALA A 198 6.17 -4.84 8.83
C ALA A 198 6.70 -3.60 9.55
N HIS A 199 6.11 -2.45 9.25
CA HIS A 199 6.43 -1.21 9.93
C HIS A 199 5.65 -1.12 11.23
N GLU A 200 6.36 -1.00 12.35
CA GLU A 200 5.76 -0.98 13.67
C GLU A 200 6.26 0.20 14.49
N ALA A 201 5.47 0.58 15.49
CA ALA A 201 5.90 1.43 16.58
C ALA A 201 5.57 0.74 17.90
N SER A 202 6.54 0.75 18.81
CA SER A 202 6.49 -0.08 20.00
C SER A 202 7.34 0.52 21.11
N GLY A 203 7.04 0.13 22.35
CA GLY A 203 7.75 0.62 23.52
C GLY A 203 7.08 0.20 24.81
N GLN A 204 7.43 0.91 25.89
CA GLN A 204 6.98 0.63 27.24
C GLN A 204 6.41 1.90 27.88
N ILE A 205 5.20 1.79 28.41
CA ILE A 205 4.58 2.81 29.25
C ILE A 205 4.95 2.51 30.69
N TRP A 206 5.77 3.38 31.28
CA TRP A 206 6.27 3.25 32.63
C TRP A 206 5.43 4.03 33.64
N PHE A 207 5.26 3.43 34.82
CA PHE A 207 4.82 4.11 36.02
C PHE A 207 5.91 3.99 37.08
N HIS A 208 6.62 5.10 37.32
CA HIS A 208 7.73 5.15 38.26
C HIS A 208 7.22 5.48 39.65
N GLY A 209 7.14 4.48 40.52
CA GLY A 209 6.94 4.67 41.96
C GLY A 209 8.25 4.78 42.70
N GLU A 210 8.20 5.33 43.91
CA GLU A 210 9.37 5.50 44.78
C GLU A 210 10.05 4.17 45.12
N SER A 211 9.27 3.14 45.43
CA SER A 211 9.77 1.81 45.81
C SER A 211 9.99 0.88 44.60
N ARG A 212 9.11 0.96 43.59
CA ARG A 212 9.11 0.08 42.43
C ARG A 212 8.54 0.81 41.21
N SER A 213 9.18 0.60 40.07
CA SER A 213 8.63 0.96 38.76
C SER A 213 8.00 -0.26 38.10
N VAL A 214 6.88 -0.06 37.44
CA VAL A 214 6.21 -1.05 36.61
C VAL A 214 6.01 -0.51 35.21
N HIS A 215 5.91 -1.38 34.20
CA HIS A 215 5.60 -0.96 32.84
C HIS A 215 4.55 -1.83 32.15
N VAL A 216 3.92 -1.27 31.12
CA VAL A 216 3.02 -1.96 30.22
C VAL A 216 3.60 -1.81 28.81
N PRO A 217 3.97 -2.91 28.12
CA PRO A 217 4.42 -2.83 26.74
C PRO A 217 3.26 -2.38 25.83
N TYR A 218 3.56 -1.56 24.83
CA TYR A 218 2.63 -1.19 23.78
C TYR A 218 3.20 -1.56 22.40
N HIS A 219 2.33 -1.87 21.45
CA HIS A 219 2.71 -2.05 20.05
C HIS A 219 1.58 -1.67 19.09
N MET A 220 1.98 -1.30 17.88
CA MET A 220 1.08 -1.05 16.76
C MET A 220 1.79 -1.26 15.43
N LEU A 221 1.06 -1.71 14.41
CA LEU A 221 1.53 -1.71 13.04
C LEU A 221 1.05 -0.44 12.35
N LEU A 222 1.94 0.21 11.61
CA LEU A 222 1.68 1.49 10.96
C LEU A 222 1.61 1.32 9.46
N ARG A 223 0.54 1.85 8.87
CA ARG A 223 0.40 1.91 7.42
C ARG A 223 -0.20 3.26 7.02
N PRO A 224 0.63 4.22 6.58
CA PRO A 224 0.14 5.39 5.88
C PRO A 224 -0.63 4.93 4.64
N VAL A 225 -1.87 5.40 4.48
CA VAL A 225 -2.71 5.01 3.37
C VAL A 225 -3.36 6.21 2.68
N GLY A 226 -3.57 6.08 1.38
CA GLY A 226 -4.21 7.09 0.54
C GLY A 226 -5.48 6.61 -0.15
N ASP A 227 -5.92 7.43 -1.10
CA ASP A 227 -7.13 7.24 -1.91
C ASP A 227 -6.86 7.48 -3.41
N HIS A 228 -5.61 7.27 -3.85
CA HIS A 228 -5.23 7.41 -5.25
C HIS A 228 -6.16 6.60 -6.16
N ARG A 229 -6.66 7.22 -7.23
CA ARG A 229 -7.59 6.57 -8.15
C ARG A 229 -7.52 7.24 -9.50
N VAL A 230 -7.99 6.54 -10.53
CA VAL A 230 -8.24 7.17 -11.84
C VAL A 230 -9.61 7.84 -11.77
N GLU A 231 -9.63 9.17 -11.93
CA GLU A 231 -10.85 9.98 -11.82
C GLU A 231 -11.90 9.58 -12.87
N ALA A 232 -11.45 9.39 -14.10
CA ALA A 232 -12.32 9.05 -15.22
C ALA A 232 -12.47 7.53 -15.37
N LYS A 233 -13.72 7.05 -15.36
CA LYS A 233 -14.05 5.63 -15.63
C LYS A 233 -13.77 5.23 -17.08
N SER A 234 -13.76 6.20 -17.99
CA SER A 234 -13.43 6.06 -19.40
C SER A 234 -12.46 7.17 -19.80
N VAL A 235 -11.39 6.81 -20.50
CA VAL A 235 -10.38 7.75 -20.99
C VAL A 235 -10.27 7.62 -22.51
N GLU A 236 -10.27 8.76 -23.19
CA GLU A 236 -10.18 8.82 -24.65
C GLU A 236 -8.77 8.51 -25.13
N LEU A 237 -8.67 7.57 -26.07
CA LEU A 237 -7.44 7.16 -26.72
C LEU A 237 -7.43 7.74 -28.15
N PRO A 238 -6.40 8.53 -28.52
CA PRO A 238 -6.27 9.05 -29.88
C PRO A 238 -6.33 7.93 -30.93
N GLN A 239 -7.00 8.17 -32.05
CA GLN A 239 -6.92 7.25 -33.18
C GLN A 239 -5.54 7.35 -33.82
N SER A 240 -4.82 6.22 -33.90
CA SER A 240 -3.52 6.15 -34.59
C SER A 240 -3.35 4.79 -35.26
N GLU A 241 -2.60 4.77 -36.36
CA GLU A 241 -2.05 3.52 -36.91
C GLU A 241 -0.88 3.05 -36.02
N GLY A 242 -0.78 1.74 -35.76
CA GLY A 242 0.24 1.18 -34.88
C GLY A 242 -0.09 1.34 -33.40
N SER A 243 0.46 2.36 -32.72
CA SER A 243 0.31 2.52 -31.27
C SER A 243 -0.15 3.90 -30.84
N ALA A 244 -1.15 3.96 -29.96
CA ALA A 244 -1.67 5.17 -29.36
C ALA A 244 -1.23 5.29 -27.89
N THR A 245 -1.00 6.50 -27.41
CA THR A 245 -0.60 6.77 -26.02
C THR A 245 -1.59 7.72 -25.36
N VAL A 246 -1.88 7.51 -24.08
CA VAL A 246 -2.82 8.32 -23.31
C VAL A 246 -2.38 8.45 -21.85
N ALA A 247 -2.56 9.65 -21.29
CA ALA A 247 -2.35 9.91 -19.87
C ALA A 247 -3.60 9.50 -19.07
N LEU A 248 -3.41 8.81 -17.95
CA LEU A 248 -4.46 8.45 -17.01
C LEU A 248 -4.59 9.55 -15.94
N PRO A 249 -5.79 10.12 -15.72
CA PRO A 249 -6.00 11.17 -14.74
C PRO A 249 -6.02 10.58 -13.33
N ILE A 250 -4.84 10.37 -12.74
CA ILE A 250 -4.72 9.92 -11.35
C ILE A 250 -4.94 11.12 -10.43
N VAL A 251 -5.91 10.98 -9.52
CA VAL A 251 -6.26 11.94 -8.46
C VAL A 251 -6.19 11.27 -7.10
N GLY A 252 -6.42 12.05 -6.03
CA GLY A 252 -6.28 11.60 -4.65
C GLY A 252 -4.90 11.93 -4.10
N GLY A 253 -4.63 11.48 -2.88
CA GLY A 253 -3.35 11.71 -2.21
C GLY A 253 -3.01 10.63 -1.20
N ASN A 254 -1.76 10.63 -0.76
CA ASN A 254 -1.28 9.65 0.21
C ASN A 254 -0.24 10.27 1.14
N PRO A 255 -0.36 10.11 2.47
CA PRO A 255 0.67 10.54 3.40
C PRO A 255 1.95 9.68 3.34
N HIS A 256 1.91 8.51 2.70
CA HIS A 256 3.11 7.72 2.42
C HIS A 256 4.10 8.55 1.59
N SER A 257 5.39 8.53 1.94
CA SER A 257 6.42 9.38 1.31
C SER A 257 6.75 9.03 -0.15
N ALA A 258 6.50 7.78 -0.54
CA ALA A 258 6.68 7.29 -1.91
C ALA A 258 5.57 6.30 -2.30
N PRO A 259 4.32 6.76 -2.52
CA PRO A 259 3.21 5.88 -2.81
C PRO A 259 3.40 5.20 -4.18
N LEU A 260 2.96 3.95 -4.29
CA LEU A 260 3.25 3.09 -5.43
C LEU A 260 1.97 2.64 -6.11
N VAL A 261 1.99 2.66 -7.44
CA VAL A 261 0.99 2.05 -8.30
C VAL A 261 1.69 1.09 -9.25
N SER A 262 1.10 -0.07 -9.49
CA SER A 262 1.57 -1.00 -10.52
C SER A 262 0.53 -1.17 -11.62
N VAL A 263 0.96 -1.25 -12.88
CA VAL A 263 0.09 -1.20 -14.05
C VAL A 263 0.16 -2.49 -14.85
N PHE A 264 -1.00 -3.03 -15.19
CA PHE A 264 -1.14 -4.29 -15.92
C PHE A 264 -2.14 -4.17 -17.07
N GLN A 265 -1.99 -5.03 -18.07
CA GLN A 265 -3.07 -5.34 -19.00
C GLN A 265 -4.14 -6.11 -18.23
N PHE A 266 -5.34 -5.55 -18.12
CA PHE A 266 -6.45 -6.17 -17.42
C PHE A 266 -6.88 -7.49 -18.08
N GLY A 267 -7.01 -8.55 -17.29
CA GLY A 267 -7.42 -9.87 -17.76
C GLY A 267 -8.87 -10.23 -17.37
N TYR A 268 -9.18 -10.18 -16.07
CA TYR A 268 -10.47 -10.60 -15.53
C TYR A 268 -10.88 -9.81 -14.28
N LEU A 269 -12.19 -9.61 -14.13
CA LEU A 269 -12.84 -9.00 -12.96
C LEU A 269 -13.83 -10.03 -12.40
N SER A 270 -13.63 -10.41 -11.15
CA SER A 270 -14.53 -11.31 -10.43
C SER A 270 -15.52 -10.50 -9.56
N PRO A 271 -16.81 -10.88 -9.53
CA PRO A 271 -17.79 -10.29 -8.61
C PRO A 271 -17.39 -10.55 -7.15
N SER A 272 -17.54 -9.55 -6.28
CA SER A 272 -17.36 -9.74 -4.84
C SER A 272 -18.39 -10.72 -4.30
N ARG A 273 -17.96 -11.62 -3.42
CA ARG A 273 -18.82 -12.48 -2.61
C ARG A 273 -19.21 -11.83 -1.28
N GLY A 274 -18.57 -10.71 -0.90
CA GLY A 274 -18.93 -9.89 0.25
C GLY A 274 -18.70 -10.57 1.61
N TYR A 275 -17.63 -11.35 1.74
CA TYR A 275 -17.34 -12.05 2.99
C TYR A 275 -16.96 -11.07 4.12
N ALA A 276 -17.64 -11.18 5.25
CA ALA A 276 -17.27 -10.44 6.46
C ALA A 276 -16.01 -11.01 7.14
N ASN A 277 -15.75 -12.30 6.97
CA ASN A 277 -14.56 -12.95 7.52
C ASN A 277 -13.32 -12.56 6.70
N ARG A 278 -12.29 -12.04 7.38
CA ARG A 278 -11.05 -11.58 6.75
C ARG A 278 -10.34 -12.66 5.93
N GLU A 279 -10.25 -13.89 6.44
CA GLU A 279 -9.56 -14.97 5.74
C GLU A 279 -10.29 -15.37 4.46
N GLN A 280 -11.63 -15.41 4.48
CA GLN A 280 -12.42 -15.67 3.28
C GLN A 280 -12.32 -14.52 2.28
N ALA A 281 -12.40 -13.27 2.74
CA ALA A 281 -12.25 -12.09 1.89
C ALA A 281 -10.85 -11.99 1.27
N ALA A 282 -9.81 -12.43 1.99
CA ALA A 282 -8.43 -12.52 1.46
C ALA A 282 -8.26 -13.56 0.35
N ARG A 283 -9.24 -14.45 0.16
CA ARG A 283 -9.29 -15.45 -0.92
C ARG A 283 -10.30 -15.08 -2.01
N ASP A 284 -11.05 -14.02 -1.86
CA ASP A 284 -12.05 -13.59 -2.84
C ASP A 284 -11.39 -12.70 -3.90
N LEU A 285 -11.11 -13.24 -5.09
CA LEU A 285 -10.50 -12.48 -6.18
C LEU A 285 -11.38 -11.31 -6.56
N ARG A 286 -10.79 -10.15 -6.86
CA ARG A 286 -11.48 -9.05 -7.54
C ARG A 286 -10.95 -8.82 -8.92
N VAL A 287 -9.64 -8.77 -9.11
CA VAL A 287 -9.03 -8.53 -10.43
C VAL A 287 -7.73 -9.31 -10.60
N VAL A 288 -7.46 -9.71 -11.84
CA VAL A 288 -6.16 -10.24 -12.26
C VAL A 288 -5.76 -9.65 -13.62
N GLY A 289 -4.48 -9.36 -13.78
CA GLY A 289 -3.88 -8.83 -15.01
C GLY A 289 -2.43 -9.29 -15.20
N ALA A 290 -1.91 -9.09 -16.40
CA ALA A 290 -0.53 -9.44 -16.77
C ALA A 290 0.24 -8.25 -17.35
N ALA A 291 1.56 -8.25 -17.17
CA ALA A 291 2.48 -7.27 -17.71
C ALA A 291 3.81 -7.95 -18.06
N SER A 292 4.61 -7.30 -18.90
CA SER A 292 5.95 -7.78 -19.27
C SER A 292 6.87 -6.61 -19.51
N ASN A 293 8.13 -6.75 -19.11
CA ASN A 293 9.19 -5.77 -19.38
C ASN A 293 9.94 -6.05 -20.69
N ALA A 294 9.56 -7.09 -21.45
CA ALA A 294 10.20 -7.42 -22.72
C ALA A 294 10.29 -6.22 -23.70
N PRO A 295 9.25 -5.37 -23.84
CA PRO A 295 9.37 -4.20 -24.72
C PRO A 295 10.42 -3.18 -24.27
N GLU A 296 10.66 -3.06 -22.97
CA GLU A 296 11.68 -2.16 -22.40
C GLU A 296 13.09 -2.72 -22.58
N LEU A 297 13.23 -4.05 -22.52
CA LEU A 297 14.49 -4.76 -22.75
C LEU A 297 14.79 -5.01 -24.23
N GLY A 298 13.85 -4.72 -25.13
CA GLY A 298 13.98 -4.92 -26.58
C GLY A 298 13.71 -6.35 -27.06
N GLY A 299 13.18 -7.23 -26.21
CA GLY A 299 12.87 -8.62 -26.55
C GLY A 299 12.53 -9.49 -25.35
N ILE A 300 12.12 -10.72 -25.61
CA ILE A 300 11.74 -11.69 -24.57
C ILE A 300 12.93 -12.27 -23.81
N ASP A 301 14.13 -12.24 -24.42
CA ASP A 301 15.34 -12.79 -23.84
C ASP A 301 15.73 -12.00 -22.58
N GLY A 302 15.74 -12.66 -21.42
CA GLY A 302 16.02 -12.04 -20.11
C GLY A 302 14.84 -11.28 -19.49
N ALA A 303 13.70 -11.20 -20.20
CA ALA A 303 12.50 -10.56 -19.73
C ALA A 303 11.84 -11.29 -18.56
N THR A 304 11.00 -10.55 -17.85
CA THR A 304 10.19 -11.02 -16.73
C THR A 304 8.72 -10.80 -17.09
N VAL A 305 7.90 -11.82 -16.86
CA VAL A 305 6.44 -11.74 -16.93
C VAL A 305 5.92 -11.53 -15.51
N PHE A 306 4.95 -10.63 -15.37
CA PHE A 306 4.37 -10.23 -14.10
C PHE A 306 2.86 -10.48 -14.10
N PHE A 307 2.33 -10.99 -12.99
CA PHE A 307 0.90 -11.15 -12.80
C PHE A 307 0.46 -10.40 -11.54
N GLY A 308 -0.41 -9.42 -11.72
CA GLY A 308 -0.94 -8.60 -10.63
C GLY A 308 -2.35 -9.03 -10.25
N ILE A 309 -2.62 -9.14 -8.95
CA ILE A 309 -3.94 -9.46 -8.40
C ILE A 309 -4.39 -8.44 -7.36
N ALA A 310 -5.71 -8.28 -7.24
CA ALA A 310 -6.33 -7.71 -6.05
C ALA A 310 -7.43 -8.62 -5.52
N MET A 311 -7.49 -8.74 -4.19
CA MET A 311 -8.49 -9.51 -3.44
C MET A 311 -9.45 -8.57 -2.69
N ASP A 312 -10.62 -9.07 -2.33
CA ASP A 312 -11.70 -8.30 -1.69
C ASP A 312 -11.30 -7.83 -0.28
N GLY A 313 -10.58 -8.66 0.46
CA GLY A 313 -10.07 -8.36 1.80
C GLY A 313 -8.56 -8.55 1.93
N PRO A 314 -7.94 -7.95 2.98
CA PRO A 314 -6.51 -8.08 3.21
C PRO A 314 -6.14 -9.41 3.87
N TRP A 315 -5.07 -10.06 3.40
CA TRP A 315 -4.36 -11.08 4.18
C TRP A 315 -3.56 -10.42 5.31
N ILE A 316 -3.05 -11.19 6.29
CA ILE A 316 -2.10 -10.69 7.30
C ILE A 316 -0.67 -10.85 6.78
N VAL A 317 -0.34 -12.07 6.38
CA VAL A 317 0.88 -12.44 5.67
C VAL A 317 0.49 -13.21 4.41
N PRO A 318 1.28 -13.14 3.34
CA PRO A 318 0.96 -13.82 2.08
C PRO A 318 1.31 -15.31 2.16
N GLN A 319 1.34 -15.97 3.32
CA GLN A 319 1.68 -17.40 3.36
C GLN A 319 0.64 -18.23 2.59
N SER A 320 1.08 -19.12 1.71
CA SER A 320 0.18 -19.86 0.81
C SER A 320 -0.82 -20.75 1.53
N PHE A 321 -0.50 -21.30 2.71
CA PHE A 321 -1.49 -22.06 3.49
C PHE A 321 -2.61 -21.18 4.08
N LEU A 322 -2.39 -19.85 4.18
CA LEU A 322 -3.42 -18.90 4.58
C LEU A 322 -4.22 -18.38 3.39
N THR A 323 -3.55 -18.03 2.29
CA THR A 323 -4.22 -17.37 1.16
C THR A 323 -4.62 -18.32 0.04
N ASN A 324 -3.85 -19.38 -0.21
CA ASN A 324 -4.04 -20.35 -1.31
C ASN A 324 -4.39 -19.63 -2.62
N ILE A 325 -3.40 -18.98 -3.23
CA ILE A 325 -3.59 -18.22 -4.47
C ILE A 325 -2.58 -18.77 -5.48
N GLY A 326 -3.05 -19.05 -6.69
CA GLY A 326 -2.19 -19.48 -7.79
C GLY A 326 -2.56 -18.84 -9.12
N ILE A 327 -1.57 -18.79 -10.02
CA ILE A 327 -1.74 -18.43 -11.43
C ILE A 327 -1.29 -19.61 -12.27
N ASP A 328 -2.23 -20.21 -13.00
CA ASP A 328 -1.91 -21.22 -14.00
C ASP A 328 -1.45 -20.53 -15.28
N VAL A 329 -0.44 -21.08 -15.93
CA VAL A 329 0.09 -20.63 -17.21
C VAL A 329 0.14 -21.81 -18.19
N ASP A 330 -0.50 -21.62 -19.33
CA ASP A 330 -0.44 -22.45 -20.52
C ASP A 330 0.46 -21.72 -21.54
N SER A 331 1.67 -22.24 -21.72
CA SER A 331 2.73 -21.65 -22.55
C SER A 331 2.72 -22.17 -23.99
N ASN A 332 2.15 -23.36 -24.20
CA ASN A 332 2.12 -24.05 -25.48
C ASN A 332 0.78 -23.90 -26.22
N LEU A 333 -0.24 -23.33 -25.54
CA LEU A 333 -1.59 -23.05 -25.99
C LEU A 333 -2.45 -24.29 -26.31
N ASP A 334 -2.18 -25.43 -25.68
CA ASP A 334 -2.96 -26.67 -25.81
C ASP A 334 -4.21 -26.69 -24.91
N GLY A 335 -4.32 -25.75 -23.97
CA GLY A 335 -5.45 -25.58 -23.05
C GLY A 335 -5.26 -26.22 -21.68
N ASP A 336 -4.15 -26.93 -21.46
CA ASP A 336 -3.74 -27.50 -20.18
C ASP A 336 -2.72 -26.58 -19.47
N THR A 337 -2.61 -26.73 -18.15
CA THR A 337 -1.64 -25.95 -17.37
C THR A 337 -0.24 -26.52 -17.55
N ASP A 338 0.68 -25.74 -18.10
CA ASP A 338 2.10 -26.09 -18.19
C ASP A 338 2.86 -25.73 -16.90
N TYR A 339 2.56 -24.55 -16.35
CA TYR A 339 3.19 -24.02 -15.14
C TYR A 339 2.16 -23.50 -14.14
N GLU A 340 2.40 -23.72 -12.87
CA GLU A 340 1.64 -23.17 -11.77
C GLU A 340 2.52 -22.21 -10.96
N LEU A 341 2.12 -20.94 -10.89
CA LEU A 341 2.77 -19.95 -10.04
C LEU A 341 2.01 -19.84 -8.72
N THR A 342 2.67 -20.23 -7.65
CA THR A 342 2.22 -20.04 -6.27
C THR A 342 3.23 -19.18 -5.52
N HIS A 343 3.14 -19.14 -4.20
CA HIS A 343 3.99 -18.33 -3.36
C HIS A 343 4.26 -18.97 -2.00
N GLY A 344 5.34 -18.54 -1.36
CA GLY A 344 5.72 -19.08 -0.06
C GLY A 344 6.91 -18.35 0.54
N SER A 345 7.19 -18.61 1.81
CA SER A 345 8.38 -18.06 2.45
C SER A 345 9.66 -18.84 2.10
N SER A 346 10.78 -18.14 2.15
CA SER A 346 12.12 -18.63 1.83
C SER A 346 12.58 -19.74 2.76
N GLY A 347 12.05 -19.75 3.97
CA GLY A 347 12.38 -20.72 5.00
C GLY A 347 12.22 -22.18 4.56
N ASP A 348 11.30 -22.42 3.63
CA ASP A 348 11.02 -23.73 3.04
C ASP A 348 11.85 -24.00 1.77
N VAL A 349 12.39 -22.96 1.10
CA VAL A 349 12.95 -23.10 -0.25
C VAL A 349 14.47 -22.91 -0.31
N LEU A 350 15.02 -21.94 0.43
CA LEU A 350 16.44 -21.58 0.37
C LEU A 350 17.35 -22.45 1.25
N VAL A 351 16.82 -23.06 2.31
CA VAL A 351 17.62 -23.82 3.29
C VAL A 351 17.78 -25.29 2.92
N THR A 352 16.69 -25.92 2.47
CA THR A 352 16.62 -27.37 2.25
C THR A 352 16.67 -27.74 0.77
N GLY A 353 16.51 -26.78 -0.15
CA GLY A 353 16.33 -27.04 -1.58
C GLY A 353 15.11 -27.95 -1.86
N GLY A 354 14.12 -27.94 -0.97
CA GLY A 354 12.97 -28.83 -1.00
C GLY A 354 11.76 -28.19 -0.33
N ILE A 355 10.76 -27.85 -1.13
CA ILE A 355 9.52 -27.16 -0.72
C ILE A 355 8.56 -28.00 0.15
N THR A 356 8.93 -29.24 0.48
CA THR A 356 8.06 -30.20 1.19
C THR A 356 8.12 -30.06 2.72
N GLU A 357 9.11 -29.33 3.26
CA GLU A 357 9.29 -29.14 4.71
C GLU A 357 8.77 -27.76 5.14
N ARG A 358 7.46 -27.67 5.38
CA ARG A 358 6.72 -26.42 5.73
C ARG A 358 6.96 -25.85 7.14
N GLU A 359 8.00 -26.32 7.85
CA GLU A 359 8.18 -26.02 9.28
C GLU A 359 9.04 -24.78 9.54
N LEU A 360 9.51 -24.06 8.50
CA LEU A 360 10.56 -23.06 8.62
C LEU A 360 10.17 -21.64 8.21
N ALA A 361 8.87 -21.30 8.23
CA ALA A 361 8.33 -20.02 7.81
C ALA A 361 9.14 -18.79 8.28
N ASP A 362 9.37 -17.85 7.37
CA ASP A 362 10.03 -16.56 7.63
C ASP A 362 9.44 -15.43 6.77
N ASP A 363 10.00 -14.23 6.91
CA ASP A 363 9.47 -13.00 6.31
C ASP A 363 10.06 -12.68 4.93
N ALA A 364 10.73 -13.63 4.27
CA ALA A 364 11.20 -13.48 2.89
C ALA A 364 10.29 -14.29 1.97
N TYR A 365 9.60 -13.64 1.02
CA TYR A 365 8.51 -14.28 0.27
C TYR A 365 8.79 -14.29 -1.24
N TYR A 366 8.55 -15.42 -1.89
CA TYR A 366 8.88 -15.64 -3.30
C TYR A 366 7.68 -16.15 -4.10
N THR A 367 7.67 -15.86 -5.40
CA THR A 367 6.95 -16.65 -6.39
C THR A 367 7.61 -18.02 -6.49
N ILE A 368 6.81 -19.07 -6.44
CA ILE A 368 7.22 -20.46 -6.65
C ILE A 368 6.61 -20.91 -7.96
N ILE A 369 7.40 -21.49 -8.85
CA ILE A 369 6.95 -21.98 -10.16
C ILE A 369 7.04 -23.51 -10.11
N ASP A 370 5.90 -24.17 -10.29
CA ASP A 370 5.78 -25.62 -10.38
C ASP A 370 5.39 -26.03 -11.80
N SER A 371 5.82 -27.22 -12.23
CA SER A 371 5.49 -27.82 -13.52
C SER A 371 5.66 -29.33 -13.42
N PHE A 372 4.86 -30.08 -14.18
CA PHE A 372 5.01 -31.54 -14.28
C PHE A 372 6.35 -31.96 -14.91
N GLU A 373 7.02 -31.06 -15.63
CA GLU A 373 8.36 -31.30 -16.17
C GLU A 373 9.47 -31.12 -15.12
N PHE A 374 9.17 -30.47 -13.99
CA PHE A 374 10.15 -30.21 -12.95
C PHE A 374 10.20 -31.36 -11.94
N ASP A 375 11.41 -31.83 -11.64
CA ASP A 375 11.63 -32.75 -10.51
C ASP A 375 11.24 -32.11 -9.17
N LYS A 376 11.38 -30.77 -9.09
CA LYS A 376 11.04 -29.93 -7.94
C LYS A 376 10.68 -28.51 -8.40
N PRO A 377 9.78 -27.81 -7.69
CA PRO A 377 9.48 -26.41 -7.99
C PRO A 377 10.70 -25.50 -7.90
N MET A 378 10.71 -24.47 -8.74
CA MET A 378 11.76 -23.47 -8.79
C MET A 378 11.31 -22.16 -8.15
N LEU A 379 12.29 -21.35 -7.73
CA LEU A 379 12.04 -19.98 -7.29
C LEU A 379 11.95 -19.04 -8.49
N GLY A 380 10.85 -18.30 -8.58
CA GLY A 380 10.72 -17.14 -9.44
C GLY A 380 11.35 -15.90 -8.77
N GLY A 381 10.69 -14.75 -8.89
CA GLY A 381 11.11 -13.53 -8.22
C GLY A 381 10.57 -13.39 -6.79
N ILE A 382 11.11 -12.42 -6.05
CA ILE A 382 10.54 -11.97 -4.77
C ILE A 382 9.11 -11.45 -4.99
N LEU A 383 8.20 -11.74 -4.05
CA LEU A 383 6.83 -11.23 -4.15
C LEU A 383 6.82 -9.70 -4.11
N ASN A 384 5.95 -9.08 -4.93
CA ASN A 384 5.94 -7.64 -5.13
C ASN A 384 7.26 -7.03 -5.65
N VAL A 385 8.16 -7.85 -6.21
CA VAL A 385 9.37 -7.46 -6.97
C VAL A 385 10.47 -6.76 -6.16
N PHE A 386 10.14 -6.03 -5.11
CA PHE A 386 11.09 -5.30 -4.27
C PHE A 386 11.07 -5.80 -2.82
N PRO A 387 12.25 -6.00 -2.19
CA PRO A 387 12.31 -6.17 -0.75
C PRO A 387 12.02 -4.85 -0.03
N SER A 388 11.51 -4.91 1.20
CA SER A 388 11.18 -3.70 1.97
C SER A 388 12.39 -2.77 2.12
N ALA A 389 13.60 -3.32 2.30
CA ALA A 389 14.83 -2.55 2.44
C ALA A 389 15.17 -1.67 1.22
N GLU A 390 14.69 -2.03 0.02
CA GLU A 390 14.83 -1.20 -1.18
C GLU A 390 13.60 -0.29 -1.35
N ARG A 391 12.41 -0.88 -1.33
CA ARG A 391 11.12 -0.18 -1.47
C ARG A 391 10.05 -0.90 -0.68
N GLU A 392 9.29 -0.13 0.09
CA GLU A 392 8.12 -0.67 0.75
C GLU A 392 6.97 -0.83 -0.25
N THR A 393 6.55 -2.08 -0.47
CA THR A 393 5.43 -2.43 -1.35
C THR A 393 4.16 -2.81 -0.58
N SER A 394 4.19 -2.68 0.76
CA SER A 394 3.11 -3.10 1.66
C SER A 394 2.67 -4.53 1.41
N LEU A 395 3.57 -5.51 1.32
CA LEU A 395 3.14 -6.90 1.05
C LEU A 395 2.31 -7.48 2.22
N LEU A 396 2.65 -7.09 3.45
CA LEU A 396 1.97 -7.53 4.67
C LEU A 396 0.71 -6.70 4.91
N ASN A 397 -0.32 -7.32 5.48
CA ASN A 397 -1.61 -6.68 5.77
C ASN A 397 -2.32 -6.03 4.56
N ASN A 398 -2.10 -6.57 3.36
CA ASN A 398 -2.57 -6.00 2.10
C ASN A 398 -3.47 -6.96 1.33
N SER A 399 -4.04 -6.49 0.22
CA SER A 399 -4.90 -7.29 -0.67
C SER A 399 -4.48 -7.20 -2.12
N VAL A 400 -3.33 -6.59 -2.43
CA VAL A 400 -2.72 -6.58 -3.76
C VAL A 400 -1.37 -7.27 -3.73
N MET A 401 -1.10 -8.10 -4.73
CA MET A 401 0.13 -8.88 -4.84
C MET A 401 0.55 -9.00 -6.30
N ILE A 402 1.86 -9.10 -6.52
CA ILE A 402 2.46 -9.32 -7.83
C ILE A 402 3.33 -10.57 -7.79
N TYR A 403 3.06 -11.49 -8.70
CA TYR A 403 3.94 -12.61 -9.03
C TYR A 403 4.91 -12.18 -10.14
N SER A 404 6.13 -12.72 -10.10
CA SER A 404 7.10 -12.49 -11.16
C SER A 404 7.88 -13.76 -11.49
N ALA A 405 8.04 -14.02 -12.78
CA ALA A 405 8.77 -15.16 -13.31
C ALA A 405 9.59 -14.73 -14.53
N LYS A 406 10.81 -15.25 -14.70
CA LYS A 406 11.54 -15.02 -15.95
C LYS A 406 10.79 -15.68 -17.09
N ALA A 407 10.78 -15.03 -18.25
CA ALA A 407 10.11 -15.55 -19.43
C ALA A 407 10.65 -16.95 -19.80
N ALA A 408 11.97 -17.15 -19.69
CA ALA A 408 12.61 -18.44 -19.95
C ALA A 408 12.17 -19.55 -18.97
N ASP A 409 11.86 -19.21 -17.72
CA ASP A 409 11.39 -20.17 -16.70
C ASP A 409 9.96 -20.64 -16.99
N LEU A 410 9.23 -19.93 -17.85
CA LEU A 410 7.91 -20.29 -18.36
C LEU A 410 7.98 -20.87 -19.79
N GLY A 411 9.16 -21.30 -20.24
CA GLY A 411 9.37 -21.87 -21.58
C GLY A 411 9.29 -20.85 -22.73
N LEU A 412 9.24 -19.54 -22.43
CA LEU A 412 9.10 -18.51 -23.46
C LEU A 412 10.44 -18.15 -24.08
N ALA A 413 10.44 -18.06 -25.40
CA ALA A 413 11.61 -17.72 -26.20
C ALA A 413 11.19 -16.95 -27.46
N LYS A 414 12.16 -16.50 -28.24
CA LYS A 414 11.88 -15.82 -29.51
C LYS A 414 11.04 -16.73 -30.43
N GLY A 415 9.82 -16.30 -30.73
CA GLY A 415 8.85 -17.05 -31.54
C GLY A 415 7.81 -17.84 -30.74
N THR A 416 8.00 -18.01 -29.43
CA THR A 416 7.08 -18.65 -28.48
C THR A 416 6.83 -17.71 -27.30
N THR A 417 6.12 -16.62 -27.57
CA THR A 417 5.94 -15.50 -26.62
C THR A 417 4.51 -15.34 -26.12
N GLN A 418 3.57 -16.05 -26.75
CA GLN A 418 2.15 -16.03 -26.41
C GLN A 418 1.87 -17.07 -25.34
N ILE A 419 1.12 -16.67 -24.32
CA ILE A 419 0.63 -17.53 -23.25
C ILE A 419 -0.87 -17.38 -23.08
N GLN A 420 -1.47 -18.35 -22.42
CA GLN A 420 -2.72 -18.17 -21.70
C GLN A 420 -2.45 -18.31 -20.20
N TYR A 421 -3.12 -17.49 -19.40
CA TYR A 421 -3.05 -17.59 -17.95
C TYR A 421 -4.43 -17.50 -17.31
N ARG A 422 -4.57 -18.03 -16.11
CA ARG A 422 -5.78 -17.88 -15.30
C ARG A 422 -5.45 -17.86 -13.83
N PHE A 423 -6.27 -17.18 -13.05
CA PHE A 423 -6.21 -17.28 -11.61
C PHE A 423 -6.91 -18.57 -11.15
N HIS A 424 -6.39 -19.20 -10.10
CA HIS A 424 -7.09 -20.25 -9.40
C HIS A 424 -6.89 -20.15 -7.88
N ASN A 425 -7.91 -20.59 -7.14
CA ASN A 425 -7.83 -20.93 -5.73
C ASN A 425 -9.01 -21.84 -5.31
N VAL A 426 -9.19 -22.02 -4.00
CA VAL A 426 -10.31 -22.80 -3.42
C VAL A 426 -11.70 -22.24 -3.69
N LEU A 427 -11.84 -20.97 -4.08
CA LEU A 427 -13.14 -20.32 -4.31
C LEU A 427 -13.49 -20.19 -5.79
N GLU A 428 -12.50 -20.03 -6.66
CA GLU A 428 -12.71 -19.91 -8.10
C GLU A 428 -11.48 -20.28 -8.93
N THR A 429 -11.76 -20.69 -10.17
CA THR A 429 -10.79 -20.77 -11.26
C THR A 429 -11.34 -19.94 -12.41
N THR A 430 -10.59 -18.94 -12.85
CA THR A 430 -11.06 -18.04 -13.92
C THR A 430 -10.94 -18.73 -15.29
N ARG A 431 -11.59 -18.15 -16.30
CA ARG A 431 -11.31 -18.53 -17.69
C ARG A 431 -9.84 -18.23 -18.05
N TRP A 432 -9.33 -18.91 -19.07
CA TRP A 432 -8.07 -18.56 -19.71
C TRP A 432 -8.09 -17.13 -20.30
N ILE A 433 -6.97 -16.42 -20.15
CA ILE A 433 -6.74 -15.05 -20.61
C ILE A 433 -5.48 -15.08 -21.46
N ARG A 434 -5.57 -14.63 -22.72
CA ARG A 434 -4.43 -14.53 -23.63
C ARG A 434 -3.55 -13.34 -23.29
N PHE A 435 -2.25 -13.51 -23.47
CA PHE A 435 -1.25 -12.47 -23.30
C PHE A 435 -0.02 -12.78 -24.16
N ASP A 436 0.49 -11.77 -24.86
CA ASP A 436 1.80 -11.88 -25.54
C ASP A 436 2.86 -11.18 -24.69
N ALA A 437 3.77 -11.96 -24.12
CA ALA A 437 4.81 -11.45 -23.24
C ALA A 437 5.85 -10.60 -23.97
N ALA A 438 6.11 -10.84 -25.26
CA ALA A 438 7.05 -10.03 -26.03
C ALA A 438 6.42 -8.75 -26.57
N ARG A 439 5.12 -8.82 -26.93
CA ARG A 439 4.37 -7.69 -27.47
C ARG A 439 2.99 -7.53 -26.79
N PRO A 440 2.94 -7.05 -25.53
CA PRO A 440 1.68 -6.76 -24.86
C PRO A 440 0.85 -5.72 -25.62
N ALA A 441 -0.47 -5.90 -25.68
CA ALA A 441 -1.35 -4.91 -26.31
C ALA A 441 -1.47 -3.61 -25.49
N LEU A 442 -1.15 -3.66 -24.20
CA LEU A 442 -1.08 -2.51 -23.33
C LEU A 442 0.20 -2.54 -22.49
N ARG A 443 0.91 -1.42 -22.44
CA ARG A 443 2.09 -1.21 -21.61
C ARG A 443 2.14 0.22 -21.08
N THR A 444 3.00 0.48 -20.11
CA THR A 444 3.29 1.86 -19.68
C THR A 444 4.30 2.52 -20.61
N ALA A 445 4.14 3.82 -20.82
CA ALA A 445 5.06 4.64 -21.60
C ALA A 445 6.11 5.34 -20.70
N ASN A 446 5.77 5.59 -19.44
CA ASN A 446 6.72 6.14 -18.46
C ASN A 446 7.82 5.12 -18.17
N PRO A 447 9.03 5.59 -17.80
CA PRO A 447 10.05 4.73 -17.21
C PRO A 447 9.47 3.98 -16.00
N SER A 448 9.67 2.67 -16.00
CA SER A 448 9.30 1.83 -14.88
C SER A 448 10.33 1.90 -13.75
N LEU A 449 9.91 1.60 -12.52
CA LEU A 449 10.85 1.38 -11.43
C LEU A 449 11.47 -0.01 -11.59
N GLY A 450 12.78 -0.08 -11.88
CA GLY A 450 13.53 -1.34 -11.93
C GLY A 450 13.06 -2.31 -13.01
N HIS A 451 12.63 -1.83 -14.18
CA HIS A 451 12.10 -2.67 -15.27
C HIS A 451 10.92 -3.56 -14.82
N SER A 452 10.03 -3.00 -14.00
CA SER A 452 8.90 -3.72 -13.38
C SER A 452 7.56 -2.98 -13.62
N PRO A 453 6.40 -3.54 -13.26
CA PRO A 453 5.13 -2.85 -13.46
C PRO A 453 4.93 -1.60 -12.58
N TYR A 454 5.86 -1.28 -11.68
CA TYR A 454 5.74 -0.23 -10.67
C TYR A 454 6.08 1.18 -11.19
N HIS A 455 5.28 2.15 -10.73
CA HIS A 455 5.47 3.58 -10.91
C HIS A 455 5.11 4.33 -9.62
N ALA A 456 5.53 5.60 -9.53
CA ALA A 456 5.11 6.48 -8.44
C ALA A 456 3.64 6.89 -8.63
N ALA A 457 2.81 6.73 -7.60
CA ALA A 457 1.38 7.02 -7.67
C ALA A 457 1.07 8.54 -7.74
N ASP A 458 1.98 9.39 -7.26
CA ASP A 458 1.85 10.86 -7.33
C ASP A 458 2.32 11.47 -8.66
N SER A 459 2.74 10.64 -9.61
CA SER A 459 3.24 11.09 -10.92
C SER A 459 2.22 10.81 -12.03
N PRO A 460 2.16 11.65 -13.08
CA PRO A 460 1.35 11.36 -14.25
C PRO A 460 1.70 10.00 -14.84
N LEU A 461 0.68 9.15 -14.97
CA LEU A 461 0.82 7.82 -15.55
C LEU A 461 0.32 7.83 -16.99
N VAL A 462 1.10 7.25 -17.88
CA VAL A 462 0.89 7.25 -19.32
C VAL A 462 0.99 5.82 -19.80
N VAL A 463 -0.03 5.38 -20.54
CA VAL A 463 -0.11 4.03 -21.11
C VAL A 463 -0.12 4.10 -22.63
N THR A 464 0.48 3.09 -23.25
CA THR A 464 0.48 2.89 -24.69
C THR A 464 -0.32 1.65 -25.03
N VAL A 465 -1.22 1.76 -25.99
CA VAL A 465 -1.95 0.67 -26.62
C VAL A 465 -1.32 0.38 -27.98
N ASP A 466 -0.90 -0.86 -28.21
CA ASP A 466 -0.45 -1.35 -29.51
C ASP A 466 -1.63 -2.00 -30.24
N HIS A 467 -2.14 -1.31 -31.26
CA HIS A 467 -3.31 -1.75 -32.02
C HIS A 467 -3.02 -3.00 -32.88
N ASP A 468 -1.78 -3.20 -33.29
CA ASP A 468 -1.39 -4.37 -34.09
C ASP A 468 -1.26 -5.63 -33.21
N ALA A 469 -1.01 -5.45 -31.92
CA ALA A 469 -0.88 -6.55 -30.95
C ALA A 469 -2.23 -7.02 -30.36
N LEU A 470 -3.35 -6.39 -30.72
CA LEU A 470 -4.68 -6.68 -30.15
C LEU A 470 -5.09 -8.15 -30.36
N ALA A 471 -4.95 -8.66 -31.57
CA ALA A 471 -5.40 -10.00 -31.93
C ALA A 471 -4.60 -11.10 -31.20
N ASP A 472 -3.27 -10.94 -31.13
CA ASP A 472 -2.35 -11.84 -30.44
C ASP A 472 -2.63 -11.90 -28.93
N ASN A 473 -3.09 -10.77 -28.35
CA ASN A 473 -3.53 -10.67 -26.96
C ASN A 473 -5.01 -11.05 -26.76
N GLY A 474 -5.67 -11.64 -27.77
CA GLY A 474 -7.04 -12.16 -27.65
C GLY A 474 -8.16 -11.10 -27.74
N TYR A 475 -7.84 -9.86 -28.08
CA TYR A 475 -8.84 -8.82 -28.35
C TYR A 475 -9.40 -8.99 -29.77
N LYS A 476 -10.73 -8.92 -29.90
CA LYS A 476 -11.46 -9.05 -31.17
C LYS A 476 -12.32 -7.81 -31.41
N ASN A 477 -12.76 -7.61 -32.65
CA ASN A 477 -13.67 -6.55 -33.05
C ASN A 477 -13.19 -5.15 -32.60
N ASN A 478 -11.89 -4.88 -32.72
CA ASN A 478 -11.27 -3.61 -32.33
C ASN A 478 -11.47 -3.19 -30.86
N LYS A 479 -11.86 -4.13 -29.98
CA LYS A 479 -11.98 -3.88 -28.54
C LYS A 479 -10.61 -3.49 -27.98
N LEU A 480 -10.57 -2.37 -27.26
CA LEU A 480 -9.34 -1.88 -26.64
C LEU A 480 -9.02 -2.67 -25.35
N PRO A 481 -7.73 -2.86 -25.03
CA PRO A 481 -7.30 -3.33 -23.73
C PRO A 481 -7.65 -2.30 -22.66
N ARG A 482 -7.72 -2.77 -21.41
CA ARG A 482 -8.04 -1.93 -20.26
C ARG A 482 -6.81 -1.87 -19.34
N PRO A 483 -6.36 -0.69 -18.91
CA PRO A 483 -5.39 -0.58 -17.83
C PRO A 483 -5.99 -1.12 -16.53
N LEU A 484 -5.27 -2.01 -15.87
CA LEU A 484 -5.48 -2.38 -14.47
C LEU A 484 -4.40 -1.69 -13.63
N LEU A 485 -4.80 -0.84 -12.68
CA LEU A 485 -3.90 -0.20 -11.74
C LEU A 485 -4.10 -0.86 -10.38
N LEU A 486 -3.01 -1.21 -9.69
CA LEU A 486 -3.03 -1.67 -8.31
C LEU A 486 -2.30 -0.65 -7.43
N PHE A 487 -3.00 -0.05 -6.49
CA PHE A 487 -2.47 0.95 -5.56
C PHE A 487 -2.06 0.27 -4.25
N HIS A 488 -0.75 0.16 -4.04
CA HIS A 488 -0.18 -0.65 -2.93
C HIS A 488 -0.31 0.02 -1.57
N HIS A 489 -0.47 1.35 -1.56
CA HIS A 489 -0.58 2.16 -0.35
C HIS A 489 -1.98 2.76 -0.16
N ASN A 490 -3.01 2.21 -0.81
CA ASN A 490 -4.37 2.70 -0.60
C ASN A 490 -5.11 1.99 0.54
N THR A 491 -6.09 2.70 1.06
CA THR A 491 -7.12 2.16 1.97
C THR A 491 -7.78 0.92 1.38
N ALA A 492 -8.18 -0.02 2.25
CA ALA A 492 -8.93 -1.18 1.83
C ALA A 492 -10.20 -0.78 1.03
N GLY A 493 -10.50 -1.50 -0.05
CA GLY A 493 -11.60 -1.18 -0.98
C GLY A 493 -11.22 -0.24 -2.14
N SER A 494 -10.12 0.52 -2.03
CA SER A 494 -9.67 1.46 -3.07
C SER A 494 -8.32 1.07 -3.69
N ARG A 495 -7.94 -0.21 -3.62
CA ARG A 495 -6.60 -0.68 -4.00
C ARG A 495 -6.44 -1.07 -5.47
N TYR A 496 -7.50 -0.97 -6.27
CA TYR A 496 -7.38 -1.18 -7.70
C TYR A 496 -8.38 -0.35 -8.49
N ASP A 497 -8.01 -0.03 -9.73
CA ASP A 497 -8.90 0.54 -10.74
C ASP A 497 -8.76 -0.21 -12.06
N VAL A 498 -9.88 -0.34 -12.77
CA VAL A 498 -9.89 -0.88 -14.14
C VAL A 498 -10.49 0.15 -15.08
N VAL A 499 -9.62 0.79 -15.85
CA VAL A 499 -9.98 1.93 -16.70
C VAL A 499 -10.52 1.44 -18.04
N ASN A 500 -11.61 2.03 -18.52
CA ASN A 500 -12.04 1.80 -19.91
C ASN A 500 -11.31 2.77 -20.83
N LEU A 501 -10.72 2.27 -21.91
CA LEU A 501 -10.25 3.12 -22.99
C LEU A 501 -11.32 3.17 -24.08
N VAL A 502 -11.63 4.37 -24.55
CA VAL A 502 -12.57 4.59 -25.65
C VAL A 502 -11.80 5.28 -26.77
N ARG A 503 -12.02 4.89 -28.03
CA ARG A 503 -11.42 5.63 -29.14
C ARG A 503 -12.06 7.00 -29.19
N VAL A 504 -11.27 8.05 -29.42
CA VAL A 504 -11.83 9.34 -29.84
C VAL A 504 -12.75 9.06 -31.04
N GLY A 505 -13.98 9.56 -30.96
CA GLY A 505 -14.99 9.34 -32.00
C GLY A 505 -14.50 9.81 -33.37
N PRO A 506 -15.05 9.29 -34.48
CA PRO A 506 -14.90 9.96 -35.76
C PRO A 506 -15.41 11.42 -35.65
N ASP A 507 -14.84 12.32 -36.43
CA ASP A 507 -15.44 13.61 -36.77
C ASP A 507 -15.95 13.43 -38.21
N THR A 508 -17.21 13.03 -38.35
CA THR A 508 -17.75 12.56 -39.64
C THR A 508 -17.97 13.72 -40.62
N ASP A 509 -18.23 14.93 -40.12
CA ASP A 509 -18.47 16.16 -40.89
C ASP A 509 -17.27 17.12 -40.93
N ASN A 510 -16.14 16.75 -40.33
CA ASN A 510 -14.85 17.46 -40.34
C ASN A 510 -14.96 18.91 -39.81
N ASP A 511 -15.74 19.12 -38.77
CA ASP A 511 -15.95 20.44 -38.18
C ASP A 511 -15.05 20.72 -36.97
N GLY A 512 -14.21 19.74 -36.58
CA GLY A 512 -13.30 19.82 -35.45
C GLY A 512 -13.89 19.35 -34.13
N ILE A 513 -15.10 18.78 -34.13
CA ILE A 513 -15.80 18.25 -32.96
C ILE A 513 -15.97 16.73 -33.14
N SER A 514 -15.86 15.94 -32.07
CA SER A 514 -16.06 14.49 -32.19
C SER A 514 -17.55 14.13 -32.25
N ASP A 515 -17.92 13.18 -33.12
CA ASP A 515 -19.27 12.59 -33.20
C ASP A 515 -19.84 12.19 -31.84
N SER A 516 -18.97 11.70 -30.95
CA SER A 516 -19.32 11.25 -29.62
C SER A 516 -19.75 12.40 -28.72
N TRP A 517 -19.07 13.53 -28.81
CA TRP A 517 -19.40 14.73 -28.05
C TRP A 517 -20.66 15.37 -28.62
N GLU A 518 -20.79 15.43 -29.95
CA GLU A 518 -22.00 15.95 -30.60
C GLU A 518 -23.23 15.09 -30.32
N LYS A 519 -23.12 13.77 -30.21
CA LYS A 519 -24.24 12.90 -29.81
C LYS A 519 -24.54 12.97 -28.31
N LEU A 520 -23.56 13.35 -27.50
CA LEU A 520 -23.75 13.53 -26.05
C LEU A 520 -24.55 14.79 -25.77
N HIS A 521 -24.18 15.89 -26.43
CA HIS A 521 -24.83 17.17 -26.24
C HIS A 521 -25.99 17.37 -27.23
N PHE A 522 -25.93 16.91 -28.46
CA PHE A 522 -26.95 17.18 -29.49
C PHE A 522 -27.61 15.91 -30.03
N SER A 523 -28.70 16.11 -30.78
CA SER A 523 -29.48 15.01 -31.37
C SER A 523 -28.99 14.57 -32.76
N GLY A 524 -27.94 15.21 -33.27
CA GLY A 524 -27.32 14.96 -34.56
C GLY A 524 -26.05 15.79 -34.73
N LEU A 525 -25.28 15.48 -35.77
CA LEU A 525 -23.95 16.06 -36.00
C LEU A 525 -24.03 17.51 -36.51
N GLY A 526 -24.95 17.81 -37.44
CA GLY A 526 -25.08 19.19 -37.98
C GLY A 526 -25.67 20.27 -37.06
N VAL A 527 -25.66 20.09 -35.73
CA VAL A 527 -26.17 21.06 -34.75
C VAL A 527 -25.04 21.92 -34.18
N ALA A 528 -23.93 21.30 -33.81
CA ALA A 528 -22.72 21.99 -33.41
C ALA A 528 -21.75 22.07 -34.60
N GLY A 529 -20.80 22.98 -34.53
CA GLY A 529 -19.75 23.13 -35.52
C GLY A 529 -18.93 24.39 -35.31
N ALA A 530 -18.05 24.68 -36.26
CA ALA A 530 -17.00 25.68 -36.09
C ALA A 530 -17.48 27.12 -35.77
N SER A 531 -18.74 27.45 -36.08
CA SER A 531 -19.32 28.78 -35.87
C SER A 531 -20.68 28.76 -35.17
N SER A 532 -21.14 27.60 -34.70
CA SER A 532 -22.36 27.53 -33.91
C SER A 532 -22.06 27.89 -32.46
N ASP A 533 -23.10 28.36 -31.78
CA ASP A 533 -23.12 28.77 -30.37
C ASP A 533 -24.56 28.48 -29.92
N PHE A 534 -24.76 27.29 -29.35
CA PHE A 534 -26.10 26.75 -29.16
C PHE A 534 -26.85 27.42 -28.01
N ASP A 535 -26.17 27.79 -26.93
CA ASP A 535 -26.78 28.47 -25.78
C ASP A 535 -26.71 30.01 -25.86
N VAL A 536 -26.07 30.55 -26.90
CA VAL A 536 -26.04 31.96 -27.27
C VAL A 536 -25.31 32.81 -26.22
N ASP A 537 -24.26 32.25 -25.61
CA ASP A 537 -23.42 32.94 -24.65
C ASP A 537 -22.24 33.70 -25.29
N GLY A 538 -22.04 33.52 -26.59
CA GLY A 538 -20.99 34.14 -27.39
C GLY A 538 -19.71 33.31 -27.50
N PHE A 539 -19.68 32.10 -26.96
CA PHE A 539 -18.60 31.12 -27.05
C PHE A 539 -19.00 30.00 -28.01
N ALA A 540 -18.18 29.75 -29.03
CA ALA A 540 -18.56 28.79 -30.07
C ALA A 540 -18.51 27.34 -29.55
N ASP A 541 -19.42 26.48 -30.00
CA ASP A 541 -19.52 25.08 -29.57
C ASP A 541 -18.20 24.31 -29.79
N VAL A 542 -17.45 24.63 -30.85
CA VAL A 542 -16.11 24.05 -31.10
C VAL A 542 -15.08 24.50 -30.05
N ALA A 543 -15.18 25.74 -29.58
CA ALA A 543 -14.33 26.27 -28.53
C ALA A 543 -14.72 25.66 -27.17
N GLU A 544 -16.00 25.39 -26.96
CA GLU A 544 -16.48 24.65 -25.79
C GLU A 544 -16.03 23.20 -25.78
N TYR A 545 -16.08 22.52 -26.92
CA TYR A 545 -15.49 21.21 -27.08
C TYR A 545 -13.99 21.25 -26.76
N ALA A 546 -13.27 22.26 -27.26
CA ALA A 546 -11.86 22.51 -27.00
C ALA A 546 -11.57 23.04 -25.58
N ALA A 547 -12.56 23.51 -24.82
CA ALA A 547 -12.42 23.92 -23.42
C ALA A 547 -12.95 22.91 -22.40
N GLY A 548 -13.81 21.98 -22.84
CA GLY A 548 -14.51 20.99 -22.04
C GLY A 548 -15.66 21.57 -21.25
N THR A 549 -16.29 22.62 -21.77
CA THR A 549 -17.47 23.25 -21.20
C THR A 549 -18.76 22.68 -21.79
N ASP A 550 -19.93 23.09 -21.28
CA ASP A 550 -21.22 22.47 -21.63
C ASP A 550 -22.01 23.40 -22.56
N PRO A 551 -22.18 23.05 -23.85
CA PRO A 551 -22.73 23.92 -24.89
C PRO A 551 -24.26 24.10 -24.84
N LYS A 552 -24.83 23.94 -23.65
CA LYS A 552 -26.25 24.10 -23.37
C LYS A 552 -26.51 24.96 -22.15
N ASP A 553 -25.47 25.34 -21.43
CA ASP A 553 -25.53 26.16 -20.24
C ASP A 553 -24.70 27.40 -20.49
N GLY A 554 -25.36 28.52 -20.81
CA GLY A 554 -24.66 29.79 -21.08
C GLY A 554 -23.96 30.43 -19.88
N ASN A 555 -23.81 29.70 -18.76
CA ASN A 555 -22.88 30.03 -17.67
C ASN A 555 -21.61 29.17 -17.69
N SER A 556 -21.51 28.22 -18.62
CA SER A 556 -20.46 27.21 -18.74
C SER A 556 -19.58 27.54 -19.93
N PHE A 557 -18.70 28.53 -19.77
CA PHE A 557 -17.73 28.91 -20.81
C PHE A 557 -16.38 29.25 -20.20
N LEU A 558 -15.33 29.21 -21.03
CA LEU A 558 -13.98 29.48 -20.56
C LEU A 558 -13.78 30.97 -20.29
N HIS A 559 -13.71 31.35 -19.02
CA HIS A 559 -13.45 32.72 -18.62
C HIS A 559 -12.59 32.81 -17.35
N PHE A 560 -11.95 33.96 -17.15
CA PHE A 560 -11.34 34.28 -15.86
C PHE A 560 -12.43 34.56 -14.82
N SER A 561 -12.27 34.03 -13.60
CA SER A 561 -13.11 34.38 -12.47
C SER A 561 -13.03 35.88 -12.20
N THR A 562 -14.20 36.52 -12.08
CA THR A 562 -14.31 37.95 -11.81
C THR A 562 -14.79 38.19 -10.37
N PRO A 563 -14.36 39.29 -9.71
CA PRO A 563 -13.38 40.27 -10.19
C PRO A 563 -11.95 39.70 -10.20
N ILE A 564 -11.14 40.12 -11.18
CA ILE A 564 -9.71 39.76 -11.23
C ILE A 564 -9.00 40.42 -10.05
N GLU A 565 -8.22 39.64 -9.30
CA GLU A 565 -7.55 40.11 -8.09
C GLU A 565 -6.25 40.83 -8.47
N VAL A 566 -6.15 42.11 -8.10
CA VAL A 566 -4.95 42.95 -8.32
C VAL A 566 -4.35 43.32 -6.98
N LYS A 567 -3.15 42.82 -6.69
CA LYS A 567 -2.39 43.08 -5.45
C LYS A 567 -1.13 43.86 -5.78
N THR A 568 -1.06 45.13 -5.35
CA THR A 568 0.08 46.03 -5.65
C THR A 568 0.49 45.99 -7.13
N GLU A 569 1.55 45.24 -7.46
CA GLU A 569 2.13 45.09 -8.81
C GLU A 569 1.87 43.70 -9.41
N THR A 570 0.91 42.92 -8.92
CA THR A 570 0.59 41.58 -9.43
C THR A 570 -0.89 41.46 -9.80
N VAL A 571 -1.15 40.73 -10.89
CA VAL A 571 -2.49 40.33 -11.32
C VAL A 571 -2.60 38.83 -11.13
N VAL A 572 -3.56 38.40 -10.31
CA VAL A 572 -3.87 36.99 -10.06
C VAL A 572 -5.11 36.62 -10.87
N MET A 573 -4.91 35.74 -11.83
CA MET A 573 -5.94 35.24 -12.74
C MET A 573 -6.30 33.82 -12.33
N ARG A 574 -7.58 33.60 -12.00
CA ARG A 574 -8.15 32.28 -11.72
C ARG A 574 -9.16 31.94 -12.79
N TRP A 575 -9.30 30.66 -13.14
CA TRP A 575 -10.38 30.18 -14.01
C TRP A 575 -10.79 28.77 -13.62
N GLN A 576 -12.02 28.39 -13.99
CA GLN A 576 -12.45 27.00 -13.95
C GLN A 576 -11.74 26.25 -15.07
N SER A 577 -11.08 25.15 -14.73
CA SER A 577 -10.27 24.37 -15.65
C SER A 577 -10.75 22.94 -15.73
N VAL A 578 -10.51 22.27 -16.86
CA VAL A 578 -10.85 20.87 -17.05
C VAL A 578 -9.56 20.05 -16.91
N PRO A 579 -9.47 19.13 -15.91
CA PRO A 579 -8.30 18.29 -15.72
C PRO A 579 -7.83 17.62 -17.01
N GLY A 580 -6.53 17.62 -17.24
CA GLY A 580 -5.89 17.08 -18.45
C GLY A 580 -5.77 18.09 -19.60
N ARG A 581 -6.53 19.19 -19.62
CA ARG A 581 -6.35 20.24 -20.62
C ARG A 581 -5.16 21.14 -20.30
N ARG A 582 -4.53 21.67 -21.35
CA ARG A 582 -3.43 22.63 -21.24
C ARG A 582 -3.91 24.02 -21.60
N TYR A 583 -3.45 25.00 -20.84
CA TYR A 583 -3.80 26.39 -21.03
C TYR A 583 -2.55 27.23 -21.25
N ARG A 584 -2.74 28.31 -22.00
CA ARG A 584 -1.80 29.42 -22.12
C ARG A 584 -2.50 30.71 -21.70
N VAL A 585 -1.76 31.56 -21.01
CA VAL A 585 -2.18 32.93 -20.71
C VAL A 585 -1.39 33.87 -21.60
N GLU A 586 -2.10 34.77 -22.27
CA GLU A 586 -1.54 35.79 -23.14
C GLU A 586 -1.87 37.18 -22.63
N LYS A 587 -0.99 38.13 -22.93
CA LYS A 587 -1.05 39.51 -22.48
C LYS A 587 -0.93 40.45 -23.66
N SER A 588 -1.67 41.55 -23.61
CA SER A 588 -1.52 42.70 -24.49
C SER A 588 -1.40 43.99 -23.68
N ASN A 589 -0.49 44.87 -24.09
CA ASN A 589 -0.23 46.16 -23.45
C ASN A 589 -0.79 47.32 -24.30
N GLY A 590 -2.10 47.50 -24.24
CA GLY A 590 -2.81 48.65 -24.81
C GLY A 590 -3.50 48.41 -26.16
N ASP A 591 -2.99 47.50 -27.01
CA ASP A 591 -3.61 47.17 -28.31
C ASP A 591 -4.08 45.70 -28.33
N PRO A 592 -5.39 45.43 -28.23
CA PRO A 592 -5.93 44.07 -28.18
C PRO A 592 -5.80 43.28 -29.49
N THR A 593 -5.08 43.79 -30.50
CA THR A 593 -4.72 43.06 -31.72
C THR A 593 -3.37 42.34 -31.62
N GLU A 594 -2.49 42.73 -30.67
CA GLU A 594 -1.17 42.11 -30.47
C GLU A 594 -1.10 41.37 -29.12
N TRP A 595 -0.99 40.04 -29.17
CA TRP A 595 -0.97 39.18 -27.99
C TRP A 595 0.37 38.47 -27.84
N GLN A 596 0.92 38.49 -26.62
CA GLN A 596 2.15 37.77 -26.28
C GLN A 596 1.89 36.72 -25.21
N PRO A 597 2.37 35.48 -25.38
CA PRO A 597 2.27 34.44 -24.37
C PRO A 597 3.12 34.80 -23.15
N ILE A 598 2.50 34.84 -21.97
CA ILE A 598 3.18 35.01 -20.68
C ILE A 598 3.30 33.70 -19.91
N ALA A 599 2.44 32.73 -20.20
CA ALA A 599 2.53 31.36 -19.71
C ALA A 599 2.04 30.37 -20.78
N LYS A 600 2.69 29.20 -20.87
CA LYS A 600 2.35 28.10 -21.79
C LYS A 600 2.40 26.77 -21.05
N GLY A 601 1.67 25.77 -21.54
CA GLY A 601 1.70 24.42 -20.97
C GLY A 601 1.13 24.29 -19.56
N LEU A 602 0.25 25.22 -19.14
CA LEU A 602 -0.40 25.16 -17.84
C LEU A 602 -1.40 24.00 -17.85
N THR A 603 -0.95 22.82 -17.42
CA THR A 603 -1.77 21.60 -17.41
C THR A 603 -2.68 21.60 -16.20
N ALA A 604 -3.99 21.57 -16.42
CA ALA A 604 -4.96 21.49 -15.33
C ALA A 604 -4.90 20.13 -14.66
N ARG A 605 -4.72 20.14 -13.35
CA ARG A 605 -4.76 18.96 -12.49
C ARG A 605 -6.06 18.88 -11.67
N PHE A 606 -6.76 19.99 -11.57
CA PHE A 606 -7.98 20.17 -10.78
C PHE A 606 -8.99 20.99 -11.61
N ASP A 607 -10.19 21.19 -11.04
CA ASP A 607 -11.28 21.99 -11.60
C ASP A 607 -11.02 23.51 -11.59
N SER A 608 -9.87 23.93 -11.05
CA SER A 608 -9.44 25.32 -11.08
C SER A 608 -7.93 25.45 -11.26
N LEU A 609 -7.54 26.49 -12.00
CA LEU A 609 -6.15 26.91 -12.14
C LEU A 609 -6.00 28.38 -11.78
N GLU A 610 -4.80 28.72 -11.34
CA GLU A 610 -4.37 30.09 -11.06
C GLU A 610 -3.05 30.39 -11.77
N HIS A 611 -2.94 31.59 -12.33
CA HIS A 611 -1.70 32.14 -12.82
C HIS A 611 -1.52 33.58 -12.31
N THR A 612 -0.30 33.91 -11.88
CA THR A 612 0.05 35.25 -11.41
C THR A 612 1.03 35.91 -12.37
N ASP A 613 0.73 37.11 -12.82
CA ASP A 613 1.59 37.95 -13.66
C ASP A 613 2.01 39.24 -12.95
N LEU A 614 3.18 39.78 -13.30
CA LEU A 614 3.64 41.09 -12.85
C LEU A 614 3.01 42.21 -13.69
N ARG A 615 2.27 43.09 -13.03
CA ARG A 615 1.71 44.30 -13.60
C ARG A 615 2.78 45.38 -13.70
N ILE A 616 3.28 45.62 -14.90
CA ILE A 616 4.04 46.83 -15.24
C ILE A 616 3.03 47.93 -15.56
N ASP A 617 2.88 48.93 -14.68
CA ASP A 617 2.03 50.09 -14.95
C ASP A 617 2.71 51.05 -15.93
N ASN A 618 2.28 51.01 -17.19
CA ASN A 618 2.79 51.85 -18.27
C ASN A 618 1.78 52.95 -18.69
N GLY A 619 0.75 53.20 -17.87
CA GLY A 619 -0.29 54.19 -18.17
C GLY A 619 -1.26 53.80 -19.28
N LYS A 620 -1.23 52.54 -19.76
CA LYS A 620 -2.17 51.98 -20.73
C LYS A 620 -2.96 50.81 -20.12
N PRO A 621 -4.18 50.50 -20.62
CA PRO A 621 -4.88 49.28 -20.25
C PRO A 621 -4.05 48.04 -20.60
N VAL A 622 -4.05 47.05 -19.70
CA VAL A 622 -3.44 45.74 -19.92
C VAL A 622 -4.59 44.74 -20.10
N PHE A 623 -4.54 43.96 -21.17
CA PHE A 623 -5.51 42.92 -21.47
C PHE A 623 -4.90 41.55 -21.27
N TYR A 624 -5.70 40.60 -20.77
CA TYR A 624 -5.34 39.20 -20.64
C TYR A 624 -6.30 38.34 -21.43
N ARG A 625 -5.78 37.28 -22.06
CA ARG A 625 -6.56 36.27 -22.77
C ARG A 625 -6.13 34.90 -22.30
N LEU A 626 -7.13 34.06 -22.04
CA LEU A 626 -6.95 32.66 -21.74
C LEU A 626 -7.17 31.85 -23.03
N VAL A 627 -6.29 30.90 -23.30
CA VAL A 627 -6.33 30.07 -24.51
C VAL A 627 -6.14 28.61 -24.11
N VAL A 628 -6.96 27.71 -24.64
CA VAL A 628 -6.69 26.27 -24.54
C VAL A 628 -5.68 25.88 -25.59
N GLU A 629 -4.63 25.18 -25.17
CA GLU A 629 -3.64 24.61 -26.07
C GLU A 629 -4.17 23.27 -26.59
N THR A 630 -4.55 23.26 -27.86
CA THR A 630 -4.77 22.04 -28.64
C THR A 630 -3.44 21.63 -29.27
N ASP A 631 -3.10 20.35 -29.25
CA ASP A 631 -1.90 19.81 -29.92
C ASP A 631 -2.01 19.82 -31.44
#